data_AF-A0AAV4KSV4-F1
#
_entry.id   AF-A0AAV4KSV4-F1
#
_cell.length_a   1.000
_cell.length_b   1.000
_cell.length_c   1.000
_cell.angle_alpha   90.00
_cell.angle_beta   90.00
_cell.angle_gamma   90.00
#
_symmetry.space_group_name_H-M   'P 1'
#
loop_
_entity.id
_entity.type
_entity.pdbx_description
1 polymer ?
#
loop_
_entity_poly.entity_id
_entity_poly.type
_entity_poly.pdbx_seq_one_letter_code
_entity_poly.pdbx_strand_id
1 'polypeptide(L)'
;MITKHARPLAFTVALLAATLIGCTQSSDSPSGLPPELTPPTTARGTAQQFALALAQGRPEVACGLADDRFRGIGRGFPCPEALAELAVDDRYVFTQPDCVSSAANYEEEEHRKADSVKVSIDCPKGYTWLVLTQADGVWQISDINARK
;
A
#
# COMPACT_ATOMS: atom_id res chain seq x y z
N MET A 1 47.16 -1.67 49.03
CA MET A 1 45.97 -2.21 49.74
C MET A 1 45.14 -2.96 48.71
N ILE A 2 45.37 -4.27 48.55
CA ILE A 2 44.62 -5.41 49.15
C ILE A 2 43.18 -5.53 48.63
N THR A 3 43.04 -6.51 47.74
CA THR A 3 41.91 -7.38 47.33
C THR A 3 40.54 -7.29 48.03
N LYS A 4 39.46 -7.54 47.26
CA LYS A 4 38.54 -8.68 47.50
C LYS A 4 37.49 -8.90 46.40
N HIS A 5 37.41 -10.16 45.96
CA HIS A 5 36.30 -10.79 45.24
C HIS A 5 35.02 -10.89 46.08
N ALA A 6 33.85 -10.97 45.44
CA ALA A 6 32.82 -11.99 45.71
C ALA A 6 31.67 -11.98 44.68
N ARG A 7 31.43 -13.14 44.05
CA ARG A 7 30.15 -13.57 43.42
C ARG A 7 29.18 -14.06 44.55
N PRO A 8 28.10 -14.80 44.25
CA PRO A 8 26.80 -14.44 43.65
C PRO A 8 25.64 -14.72 44.65
N LEU A 9 24.41 -14.30 44.36
CA LEU A 9 23.22 -14.89 45.01
C LEU A 9 22.19 -15.29 43.97
N ALA A 10 22.13 -16.60 43.74
CA ALA A 10 21.01 -17.28 43.13
C ALA A 10 19.81 -17.21 44.09
N PHE A 11 18.63 -16.83 43.58
CA PHE A 11 17.37 -17.13 44.22
C PHE A 11 16.54 -17.98 43.28
N THR A 12 16.59 -19.28 43.55
CA THR A 12 15.65 -20.28 43.06
C THR A 12 14.30 -20.01 43.71
N VAL A 13 13.26 -19.75 42.93
CA VAL A 13 11.87 -19.85 43.41
C VAL A 13 11.13 -20.84 42.53
N ALA A 14 10.45 -21.74 43.24
CA ALA A 14 10.00 -23.04 42.80
C ALA A 14 8.78 -23.03 41.87
N LEU A 15 8.65 -24.15 41.15
CA LEU A 15 7.47 -24.66 40.48
C LEU A 15 6.17 -24.41 41.26
N LEU A 16 5.17 -23.88 40.56
CA LEU A 16 3.77 -24.14 40.83
C LEU A 16 3.16 -24.76 39.56
N ALA A 17 3.01 -26.08 39.60
CA ALA A 17 2.15 -26.80 38.69
C ALA A 17 0.70 -26.41 39.01
N ALA A 18 0.02 -25.81 38.03
CA ALA A 18 -1.43 -25.62 38.07
C ALA A 18 -2.04 -26.34 36.85
N THR A 19 -3.03 -27.15 37.19
CA THR A 19 -3.70 -28.21 36.45
C THR A 19 -4.54 -27.72 35.27
N LEU A 20 -4.59 -28.56 34.24
CA LEU A 20 -5.52 -28.58 33.11
C LEU A 20 -6.98 -28.52 33.55
N ILE A 21 -7.72 -27.46 33.20
CA ILE A 21 -9.14 -27.50 32.81
C ILE A 21 -9.36 -26.41 31.76
N GLY A 22 -9.97 -26.80 30.64
CA GLY A 22 -9.94 -26.05 29.39
C GLY A 22 -10.63 -24.69 29.38
N CYS A 23 -10.09 -23.81 28.54
CA CYS A 23 -10.85 -23.07 27.55
C CYS A 23 -10.00 -23.11 26.28
N THR A 24 -10.48 -23.80 25.25
CA THR A 24 -10.02 -23.58 23.88
C THR A 24 -10.46 -22.17 23.50
N GLN A 25 -9.66 -21.19 23.87
CA GLN A 25 -9.82 -19.83 23.40
C GLN A 25 -8.89 -19.72 22.20
N SER A 26 -9.44 -20.00 21.02
CA SER A 26 -8.93 -19.49 19.76
C SER A 26 -8.80 -17.98 19.94
N SER A 27 -7.59 -17.52 20.29
CA SER A 27 -7.22 -16.14 20.05
C SER A 27 -6.90 -16.05 18.57
N ASP A 28 -7.96 -16.08 17.76
CA ASP A 28 -7.99 -15.29 16.54
C ASP A 28 -7.61 -13.89 16.99
N SER A 29 -6.34 -13.52 16.75
CA SER A 29 -5.94 -12.13 16.81
C SER A 29 -6.60 -11.50 15.59
N PRO A 30 -7.58 -10.59 15.71
CA PRO A 30 -7.83 -9.68 14.63
C PRO A 30 -6.67 -8.70 14.65
N SER A 31 -5.55 -9.08 14.04
CA SER A 31 -4.52 -8.14 13.62
C SER A 31 -5.09 -7.31 12.47
N GLY A 32 -6.13 -6.52 12.78
CA GLY A 32 -6.65 -5.45 11.97
C GLY A 32 -5.91 -4.16 12.31
N LEU A 33 -4.57 -4.20 12.20
CA LEU A 33 -3.86 -2.97 11.88
C LEU A 33 -4.27 -2.61 10.44
N PRO A 34 -4.62 -1.35 10.12
CA PRO A 34 -4.79 -0.96 8.72
C PRO A 34 -3.53 -1.43 7.98
N PRO A 35 -3.62 -1.96 6.74
CA PRO A 35 -2.46 -2.41 6.02
C PRO A 35 -1.45 -1.28 6.03
N GLU A 36 -0.43 -1.42 6.88
CA GLU A 36 0.74 -0.59 6.83
C GLU A 36 1.23 -0.75 5.40
N LEU A 37 1.40 0.39 4.73
CA LEU A 37 1.73 0.53 3.31
C LEU A 37 3.06 -0.17 3.04
N THR A 38 3.06 -1.50 3.06
CA THR A 38 4.18 -2.32 2.64
C THR A 38 4.40 -1.91 1.19
N PRO A 39 5.60 -1.42 0.83
CA PRO A 39 5.87 -0.99 -0.52
C PRO A 39 5.53 -2.16 -1.45
N PRO A 40 4.56 -1.98 -2.36
CA PRO A 40 4.15 -3.04 -3.24
C PRO A 40 5.35 -3.38 -4.15
N THR A 41 5.71 -4.65 -4.19
CA THR A 41 6.87 -5.12 -4.97
C THR A 41 6.53 -5.34 -6.44
N THR A 42 5.28 -5.14 -6.84
CA THR A 42 4.76 -5.38 -8.19
C THR A 42 4.06 -4.14 -8.75
N ALA A 43 3.99 -4.05 -10.08
CA ALA A 43 3.29 -2.98 -10.75
C ALA A 43 1.79 -2.97 -10.40
N ARG A 44 1.11 -4.13 -10.48
CA ARG A 44 -0.29 -4.29 -10.07
C ARG A 44 -0.53 -3.88 -8.62
N GLY A 45 0.32 -4.30 -7.69
CA GLY A 45 0.18 -3.94 -6.28
C GLY A 45 0.30 -2.42 -6.06
N THR A 46 1.21 -1.77 -6.78
CA THR A 46 1.41 -0.32 -6.73
C THR A 46 0.20 0.43 -7.30
N ALA A 47 -0.31 -0.02 -8.45
CA ALA A 47 -1.54 0.50 -9.05
C ALA A 47 -2.74 0.38 -8.11
N GLN A 48 -2.88 -0.76 -7.43
CA GLN A 48 -3.97 -0.99 -6.49
C GLN A 48 -3.88 -0.08 -5.27
N GLN A 49 -2.68 0.07 -4.67
CA GLN A 49 -2.50 0.98 -3.54
C GLN A 49 -2.76 2.44 -3.93
N PHE A 50 -2.33 2.85 -5.12
CA PHE A 50 -2.62 4.18 -5.64
C PHE A 50 -4.13 4.41 -5.78
N ALA A 51 -4.84 3.49 -6.43
CA ALA A 51 -6.29 3.60 -6.62
C ALA A 51 -7.06 3.58 -5.29
N LEU A 52 -6.66 2.73 -4.35
CA LEU A 52 -7.24 2.67 -3.01
C LEU A 52 -7.00 3.97 -2.22
N ALA A 53 -5.80 4.53 -2.30
CA ALA A 53 -5.48 5.80 -1.64
C ALA A 53 -6.40 6.93 -2.15
N LEU A 54 -6.61 7.01 -3.47
CA LEU A 54 -7.55 7.98 -4.04
C LEU A 54 -8.98 7.73 -3.60
N ALA A 55 -9.47 6.49 -3.68
CA ALA A 55 -10.83 6.14 -3.25
C ALA A 55 -11.09 6.40 -1.76
N GLN A 56 -10.03 6.37 -0.93
CA GLN A 56 -10.10 6.67 0.50
C GLN A 56 -9.91 8.16 0.83
N GLY A 57 -9.74 9.04 -0.17
CA GLY A 57 -9.48 10.46 0.05
C GLY A 57 -8.11 10.73 0.68
N ARG A 58 -7.10 9.93 0.34
CA ARG A 58 -5.70 10.04 0.82
C ARG A 58 -4.75 10.39 -0.33
N PRO A 59 -4.92 11.54 -0.99
CA PRO A 59 -4.14 11.92 -2.16
C PRO A 59 -2.64 12.08 -1.86
N GLU A 60 -2.24 12.33 -0.61
CA GLU A 60 -0.84 12.41 -0.19
C GLU A 60 -0.13 11.06 -0.33
N VAL A 61 -0.84 9.97 -0.01
CA VAL A 61 -0.33 8.60 -0.17
C VAL A 61 -0.21 8.26 -1.65
N ALA A 62 -1.23 8.58 -2.44
CA ALA A 62 -1.20 8.40 -3.89
C ALA A 62 -0.05 9.19 -4.53
N CYS A 63 0.22 10.41 -4.04
CA CYS A 63 1.33 11.23 -4.48
C CYS A 63 2.70 10.61 -4.15
N GLY A 64 2.81 9.94 -3.00
CA GLY A 64 4.02 9.19 -2.62
C GLY A 64 4.35 8.06 -3.61
N LEU A 65 3.34 7.44 -4.22
CA LEU A 65 3.47 6.37 -5.22
C LEU A 65 3.69 6.88 -6.64
N ALA A 66 3.56 8.19 -6.87
CA ALA A 66 3.79 8.82 -8.16
C ALA A 66 5.27 9.14 -8.41
N ASP A 67 5.70 9.01 -9.66
CA ASP A 67 7.01 9.51 -10.11
C ASP A 67 6.99 11.04 -10.21
N ASP A 68 8.16 11.67 -10.25
CA ASP A 68 8.27 13.14 -10.26
C ASP A 68 7.64 13.79 -11.49
N ARG A 69 7.54 13.07 -12.61
CA ARG A 69 6.89 13.57 -13.84
C ARG A 69 5.38 13.59 -13.68
N PHE A 70 4.83 12.54 -13.09
CA PHE A 70 3.41 12.41 -12.76
C PHE A 70 2.98 13.40 -11.68
N ARG A 71 3.82 13.63 -10.67
CA ARG A 71 3.62 14.67 -9.66
C ARG A 71 3.50 16.07 -10.28
N GLY A 72 4.13 16.28 -11.43
CA GLY A 72 4.07 17.52 -12.22
C GLY A 72 2.87 17.66 -13.16
N ILE A 73 1.98 16.66 -13.27
CA ILE A 73 0.81 16.71 -14.18
C ILE A 73 -0.28 17.67 -13.68
N GLY A 74 -0.21 18.09 -12.41
CA GLY A 74 -1.08 19.13 -11.87
C GLY A 74 -0.86 20.46 -12.62
N ARG A 75 -1.96 21.10 -13.03
CA ARG A 75 -2.02 22.40 -13.74
C ARG A 75 -1.45 23.57 -12.89
N GLY A 76 -0.18 23.51 -12.48
CA GLY A 76 0.43 24.41 -11.52
C GLY A 76 0.09 24.13 -10.05
N PHE A 77 -0.58 23.01 -9.75
CA PHE A 77 -0.96 22.63 -8.38
C PHE A 77 0.04 21.63 -7.77
N PRO A 78 0.25 21.67 -6.44
CA PRO A 78 0.89 20.58 -5.71
C PRO A 78 0.24 19.24 -6.03
N CYS A 79 1.06 18.19 -6.15
CA CYS A 79 0.62 16.85 -6.53
C CYS A 79 -0.59 16.31 -5.74
N PRO A 80 -0.67 16.44 -4.39
CA PRO A 80 -1.85 15.98 -3.66
C PRO A 80 -3.15 16.67 -4.09
N GLU A 81 -3.12 17.97 -4.37
CA GLU A 81 -4.30 18.72 -4.82
C GLU A 81 -4.77 18.23 -6.20
N ALA A 82 -3.83 18.04 -7.13
CA ALA A 82 -4.15 17.48 -8.44
C ALA A 82 -4.78 16.08 -8.33
N LEU A 83 -4.26 15.23 -7.44
CA LEU A 83 -4.79 13.89 -7.22
C LEU A 83 -6.12 13.87 -6.48
N ALA A 84 -6.39 14.84 -5.61
CA ALA A 84 -7.70 15.00 -4.98
C ALA A 84 -8.80 15.25 -6.02
N GLU A 85 -8.51 16.08 -7.04
CA GLU A 85 -9.43 16.29 -8.16
C GLU A 85 -9.67 15.01 -8.97
N LEU A 86 -8.62 14.22 -9.22
CA LEU A 86 -8.77 12.91 -9.89
C LEU A 86 -9.63 11.93 -9.08
N ALA A 87 -9.54 11.96 -7.75
CA ALA A 87 -10.26 11.04 -6.87
C ALA A 87 -11.78 11.22 -6.93
N VAL A 88 -12.26 12.44 -7.22
CA VAL A 88 -13.69 12.78 -7.31
C VAL A 88 -14.22 12.84 -8.73
N ASP A 89 -13.35 12.76 -9.73
CA ASP A 89 -13.70 12.76 -11.15
C ASP A 89 -14.29 11.39 -11.55
N ASP A 90 -15.62 11.37 -11.72
CA ASP A 90 -16.44 10.19 -12.02
C ASP A 90 -16.08 9.47 -13.31
N ARG A 91 -15.35 10.17 -14.18
CA ARG A 91 -14.88 9.60 -15.40
C ARG A 91 -13.78 8.56 -15.11
N TYR A 92 -13.09 8.63 -13.96
CA TYR A 92 -12.07 7.66 -13.49
C TYR A 92 -12.70 6.66 -12.53
N VAL A 93 -12.06 5.50 -12.38
CA VAL A 93 -12.60 4.42 -11.53
C VAL A 93 -12.46 4.65 -10.02
N PHE A 94 -11.73 5.68 -9.60
CA PHE A 94 -11.40 5.92 -8.18
C PHE A 94 -12.62 6.22 -7.30
N THR A 95 -13.75 6.61 -7.89
CA THR A 95 -15.03 6.81 -7.21
C THR A 95 -15.77 5.50 -6.88
N GLN A 96 -15.21 4.33 -7.26
CA GLN A 96 -15.78 3.00 -7.06
C GLN A 96 -14.94 2.18 -6.05
N PRO A 97 -15.01 2.47 -4.73
CA PRO A 97 -14.13 1.87 -3.71
C PRO A 97 -14.17 0.33 -3.70
N ASP A 98 -15.37 -0.26 -3.83
CA ASP A 98 -15.53 -1.71 -3.88
C ASP A 98 -14.80 -2.32 -5.08
N CYS A 99 -14.86 -1.66 -6.24
CA CYS A 99 -14.16 -2.12 -7.44
C CYS A 99 -12.64 -2.04 -7.26
N VAL A 100 -12.13 -0.87 -6.87
CA VAL A 100 -10.67 -0.67 -6.76
C VAL A 100 -10.05 -1.50 -5.64
N SER A 101 -10.84 -1.95 -4.66
CA SER A 101 -10.38 -2.87 -3.62
C SER A 101 -10.10 -4.29 -4.12
N SER A 102 -10.73 -4.71 -5.21
CA SER A 102 -10.59 -6.07 -5.76
C SER A 102 -9.41 -6.16 -6.72
N ALA A 103 -8.37 -6.91 -6.33
CA ALA A 103 -7.20 -7.16 -7.17
C ALA A 103 -7.54 -7.86 -8.52
N ALA A 104 -8.69 -8.53 -8.60
CA ALA A 104 -9.16 -9.20 -9.82
C ALA A 104 -9.52 -8.21 -10.95
N ASN A 105 -9.77 -6.95 -10.62
CA ASN A 105 -10.12 -5.91 -11.59
C ASN A 105 -8.89 -5.26 -12.24
N TYR A 106 -7.69 -5.70 -11.87
CA TYR A 106 -6.44 -5.14 -12.37
C TYR A 106 -5.81 -6.11 -13.37
N GLU A 107 -5.40 -5.65 -14.54
CA GLU A 107 -4.70 -6.45 -15.56
C GLU A 107 -3.36 -5.81 -15.91
N GLU A 108 -2.27 -6.58 -15.87
CA GLU A 108 -0.94 -6.12 -16.29
C GLU A 108 -0.73 -6.43 -17.76
N GLU A 109 -0.27 -5.43 -18.50
CA GLU A 109 0.07 -5.50 -19.92
C GLU A 109 1.50 -4.99 -20.12
N GLU A 110 2.24 -5.60 -21.04
CA GLU A 110 3.55 -5.07 -21.47
C GLU A 110 3.37 -3.66 -22.04
N HIS A 111 4.23 -2.73 -21.62
CA HIS A 111 4.25 -1.39 -22.18
C HIS A 111 5.44 -1.21 -23.14
N ARG A 112 5.27 -0.33 -24.13
CA ARG A 112 6.26 -0.14 -25.21
C ARG A 112 7.63 0.32 -24.70
N LYS A 113 7.65 0.99 -23.54
CA LYS A 113 8.88 1.50 -22.93
C LYS A 113 9.48 0.42 -22.02
N ALA A 114 10.79 0.22 -22.12
CA ALA A 114 11.51 -0.65 -21.19
C ALA A 114 11.27 -0.23 -19.73
N ASP A 115 11.26 -1.23 -18.83
CA ASP A 115 11.06 -1.04 -17.39
C ASP A 115 9.72 -0.38 -17.04
N SER A 116 8.71 -0.56 -17.89
CA SER A 116 7.36 -0.07 -17.62
C SER A 116 6.28 -1.10 -17.93
N VAL A 117 5.22 -1.04 -17.14
CA VAL A 117 4.06 -1.92 -17.22
C VAL A 117 2.82 -1.04 -17.28
N LYS A 118 1.89 -1.38 -18.16
CA LYS A 118 0.57 -0.77 -18.16
C LYS A 118 -0.31 -1.63 -17.26
N VAL A 119 -1.00 -1.02 -16.31
CA VAL A 119 -1.99 -1.67 -15.46
C VAL A 119 -3.36 -1.08 -15.76
N SER A 120 -4.21 -1.91 -16.33
CA SER A 120 -5.62 -1.64 -16.62
C SER A 120 -6.46 -1.91 -15.37
N ILE A 121 -7.44 -1.05 -15.09
CA ILE A 121 -8.41 -1.20 -14.00
C ILE A 121 -9.81 -1.15 -14.61
N ASP A 122 -10.47 -2.30 -14.65
CA ASP A 122 -11.81 -2.46 -15.23
C ASP A 122 -12.87 -2.50 -14.14
N CYS A 123 -13.72 -1.47 -14.13
CA CYS A 123 -14.82 -1.35 -13.18
C CYS A 123 -16.18 -1.30 -13.87
N PRO A 124 -17.27 -1.64 -13.18
CA PRO A 124 -18.61 -1.66 -13.80
C PRO A 124 -19.02 -0.33 -14.44
N LYS A 125 -18.59 0.81 -13.88
CA LYS A 125 -18.96 2.15 -14.38
C LYS A 125 -17.86 2.83 -15.20
N GLY A 126 -16.75 2.15 -15.51
CA GLY A 126 -15.69 2.78 -16.29
C GLY A 126 -14.36 2.05 -16.24
N TYR A 127 -13.39 2.70 -16.86
CA TYR A 127 -12.06 2.13 -17.08
C TYR A 127 -11.00 3.19 -16.81
N THR A 128 -9.86 2.76 -16.28
CA THR A 128 -8.68 3.59 -16.05
C THR A 128 -7.44 2.74 -16.29
N TRP A 129 -6.43 3.27 -16.96
CA TRP A 129 -5.12 2.62 -17.00
C TRP A 129 -4.07 3.51 -16.38
N LEU A 130 -3.08 2.88 -15.78
CA LEU A 130 -1.90 3.49 -15.22
C LEU A 130 -0.68 2.93 -15.96
N VAL A 131 0.31 3.76 -16.22
CA VAL A 131 1.65 3.26 -16.57
C VAL A 131 2.50 3.38 -15.32
N LEU A 132 3.18 2.29 -15.01
CA LEU A 132 4.14 2.23 -13.92
C LEU A 132 5.52 2.07 -14.50
N THR A 133 6.50 2.75 -13.92
CA THR A 133 7.91 2.60 -14.28
C THR A 133 8.68 2.12 -13.07
N GLN A 134 9.61 1.20 -13.28
CA GLN A 134 10.50 0.73 -12.23
C GLN A 134 11.76 1.60 -12.21
N ALA A 135 12.07 2.19 -11.06
CA ALA A 135 13.30 2.93 -10.81
C ALA A 135 13.90 2.46 -9.48
N ASP A 136 15.17 2.05 -9.49
CA ASP A 136 15.89 1.56 -8.31
C ASP A 136 15.14 0.44 -7.54
N GLY A 137 14.46 -0.44 -8.29
CA GLY A 137 13.67 -1.54 -7.73
C GLY A 137 12.28 -1.14 -7.20
N VAL A 138 11.90 0.12 -7.29
CA VAL A 138 10.60 0.65 -6.84
C VAL A 138 9.70 0.94 -8.04
N TRP A 139 8.46 0.47 -7.98
CA TRP A 139 7.43 0.83 -8.97
C TRP A 139 6.79 2.16 -8.61
N GLN A 140 6.63 3.03 -9.61
CA GLN A 140 6.01 4.35 -9.44
C GLN A 140 5.03 4.62 -10.58
N ILE A 141 3.93 5.31 -10.28
CA ILE A 141 2.97 5.76 -11.29
C ILE A 141 3.62 6.87 -12.11
N SER A 142 3.75 6.65 -13.41
CA SER A 142 4.37 7.61 -14.32
C SER A 142 3.40 8.21 -15.34
N ASP A 143 2.26 7.53 -15.56
CA ASP A 143 1.20 8.05 -16.40
C ASP A 143 -0.15 7.46 -15.97
N ILE A 144 -1.22 8.16 -16.34
CA ILE A 144 -2.60 7.71 -16.23
C ILE A 144 -3.26 8.05 -17.55
N ASN A 145 -4.36 7.37 -17.91
CA ASN A 145 -5.13 7.77 -19.08
C ASN A 145 -5.45 9.27 -19.05
N ALA A 146 -4.66 10.02 -19.82
CA ALA A 146 -4.86 11.43 -20.06
C ALA A 146 -6.17 11.54 -20.82
N ARG A 147 -7.18 12.11 -20.19
CA ARG A 147 -8.36 12.50 -20.95
C ARG A 147 -7.94 13.60 -21.90
N LYS A 148 -8.23 13.38 -23.17
CA LYS A 148 -8.41 14.50 -24.10
C LYS A 148 -9.63 15.31 -23.67
#